data_AF-A0A8B8BDE8-F1
#
_entry.id   AF-A0A8B8BDE8-F1
#
_cell.length_a   1.000
_cell.length_b   1.000
_cell.length_c   1.000
_cell.angle_alpha   90.00
_cell.angle_beta   90.00
_cell.angle_gamma   90.00
#
_symmetry.space_group_name_H-M   'P 1'
#
loop_
_entity.id
_entity.type
_entity.pdbx_description
1 polymer ?
#
loop_
_entity_poly.entity_id
_entity_poly.type
_entity_poly.pdbx_seq_one_letter_code
_entity_poly.pdbx_strand_id
1 'polypeptide(L)'
;MNARRSENSHELLLSEHKQHEIEEILLMFEIMQIDLQDLEKSIYPRYKEAVINIPVQRADVNKHSQKLKTALDKQGETLHTEIDSIIQGMKSDIDDMDAQHKAAIDKQEDAIKHTITEMTQVILDLKRLLDIKDVCLVSDELWICGYNEDIMRLYNLQGKLLRFVQTKSGNRPRDIAVTQNRDLVYTDPEDRSVNVVRGTKKMALCA
;
A
#
# COMPACT_ATOMS: atom_id res chain seq x y z
N MET A 1 -89.46 38.35 -88.37
CA MET A 1 -89.70 37.77 -87.02
C MET A 1 -88.44 37.38 -86.25
N ASN A 2 -87.22 37.47 -86.81
CA ASN A 2 -86.00 36.97 -86.14
C ASN A 2 -85.20 38.00 -85.32
N ALA A 3 -85.40 39.31 -85.50
CA ALA A 3 -84.64 40.33 -84.75
C ALA A 3 -85.13 40.52 -83.29
N ARG A 4 -86.44 40.58 -83.04
CA ARG A 4 -87.01 40.66 -81.67
C ARG A 4 -86.77 39.41 -80.82
N ARG A 5 -86.51 38.26 -81.45
CA ARG A 5 -86.19 37.00 -80.76
C ARG A 5 -84.75 37.00 -80.24
N SER A 6 -83.84 37.69 -80.94
CA SER A 6 -82.42 37.81 -80.60
C SER A 6 -82.16 38.79 -79.44
N GLU A 7 -82.81 39.95 -79.42
CA GLU A 7 -82.65 40.95 -78.35
C GLU A 7 -83.20 40.44 -77.00
N ASN A 8 -84.39 39.82 -76.99
CA ASN A 8 -84.93 39.17 -75.79
C ASN A 8 -84.03 38.02 -75.28
N SER A 9 -83.31 37.33 -76.16
CA SER A 9 -82.41 36.24 -75.77
C SER A 9 -81.14 36.75 -75.08
N HIS A 10 -80.58 37.87 -75.53
CA HIS A 10 -79.42 38.51 -74.91
C HIS A 10 -79.75 39.13 -73.55
N GLU A 11 -80.94 39.73 -73.41
CA GLU A 11 -81.41 40.30 -72.13
C GLU A 11 -81.73 39.21 -71.10
N LEU A 12 -82.30 38.07 -71.55
CA LEU A 12 -82.46 36.85 -70.74
C LEU A 12 -81.12 36.26 -70.29
N LEU A 13 -80.15 36.11 -71.20
CA LEU A 13 -78.80 35.61 -70.86
C LEU A 13 -78.04 36.54 -69.89
N LEU A 14 -78.20 37.86 -70.02
CA LEU A 14 -77.63 38.82 -69.07
C LEU A 14 -78.29 38.72 -67.68
N SER A 15 -79.59 38.44 -67.65
CA SER A 15 -80.35 38.26 -66.40
C SER A 15 -80.02 36.93 -65.71
N GLU A 16 -79.85 35.84 -66.47
CA GLU A 16 -79.45 34.53 -65.96
C GLU A 16 -78.00 34.55 -65.45
N HIS A 17 -77.08 35.22 -66.12
CA HIS A 17 -75.70 35.37 -65.65
C HIS A 17 -75.60 36.15 -64.32
N LYS A 18 -76.39 37.24 -64.17
CA LYS A 18 -76.47 37.99 -62.92
C LYS A 18 -77.09 37.17 -61.79
N GLN A 19 -78.08 36.34 -62.10
CA GLN A 19 -78.71 35.45 -61.13
C GLN A 19 -77.73 34.37 -60.64
N HIS A 20 -76.96 33.77 -61.55
CA HIS A 20 -75.94 32.76 -61.22
C HIS A 20 -74.81 33.32 -60.34
N GLU A 21 -74.31 34.53 -60.61
CA GLU A 21 -73.33 35.21 -59.74
C GLU A 21 -73.87 35.45 -58.33
N ILE A 22 -75.15 35.79 -58.19
CA ILE A 22 -75.79 36.02 -56.90
C ILE A 22 -75.94 34.69 -56.12
N GLU A 23 -76.29 33.60 -56.81
CA GLU A 23 -76.43 32.26 -56.22
C GLU A 23 -75.09 31.69 -55.73
N GLU A 24 -73.99 31.87 -56.49
CA GLU A 24 -72.65 31.47 -56.04
C GLU A 24 -72.18 32.25 -54.80
N ILE A 25 -72.45 33.57 -54.75
CA ILE A 25 -72.12 34.41 -53.59
C ILE A 25 -72.92 33.98 -52.34
N LEU A 26 -74.20 33.62 -52.50
CA LEU A 26 -75.04 33.11 -51.41
C LEU A 26 -74.52 31.77 -50.87
N LEU A 27 -74.15 30.84 -51.76
CA LEU A 27 -73.56 29.56 -51.38
C LEU A 27 -72.23 29.76 -50.63
N MET A 28 -71.41 30.70 -51.09
CA MET A 28 -70.16 31.06 -50.40
C MET A 28 -70.44 31.63 -48.99
N PHE A 29 -71.54 32.39 -48.81
CA PHE A 29 -71.95 32.92 -47.52
C PHE A 29 -72.42 31.83 -46.55
N GLU A 30 -73.17 30.84 -47.04
CA GLU A 30 -73.59 29.68 -46.25
C GLU A 30 -72.39 28.83 -45.80
N ILE A 31 -71.43 28.58 -46.70
CA ILE A 31 -70.19 27.88 -46.36
C ILE A 31 -69.40 28.64 -45.30
N MET A 32 -69.26 29.97 -45.44
CA MET A 32 -68.59 30.80 -44.43
C MET A 32 -69.26 30.73 -43.05
N GLN A 33 -70.60 30.62 -42.98
CA GLN A 33 -71.30 30.44 -41.70
C GLN A 33 -71.05 29.08 -41.07
N ILE A 34 -70.99 28.01 -41.88
CA ILE A 34 -70.68 26.66 -41.42
C ILE A 34 -69.25 26.62 -40.88
N ASP A 35 -68.28 27.14 -41.64
CA ASP A 35 -66.87 27.17 -41.24
C ASP A 35 -66.66 27.99 -39.97
N LEU A 36 -67.35 29.13 -39.84
CA LEU A 36 -67.31 29.93 -38.63
C LEU A 36 -67.85 29.16 -37.42
N GLN A 37 -68.98 28.46 -37.58
CA GLN A 37 -69.53 27.66 -36.49
C GLN A 37 -68.61 26.50 -36.09
N ASP A 38 -67.98 25.81 -37.06
CA ASP A 38 -67.02 24.74 -36.75
C ASP A 38 -65.78 25.30 -36.05
N LEU A 39 -65.27 26.45 -36.50
CA LEU A 39 -64.16 27.13 -35.86
C LEU A 39 -64.50 27.51 -34.41
N GLU A 40 -65.66 28.11 -34.16
CA GLU A 40 -66.06 28.58 -32.83
C GLU A 40 -66.41 27.43 -31.87
N LYS A 41 -67.10 26.40 -32.35
CA LYS A 41 -67.67 25.35 -31.49
C LYS A 41 -66.80 24.10 -31.38
N SER A 42 -66.01 23.78 -32.40
CA SER A 42 -65.20 22.55 -32.44
C SER A 42 -63.71 22.84 -32.25
N ILE A 43 -63.16 23.74 -33.07
CA ILE A 43 -61.70 23.96 -33.12
C ILE A 43 -61.23 24.82 -31.95
N TYR A 44 -61.84 25.99 -31.75
CA TYR A 44 -61.41 26.96 -30.74
C TYR A 44 -61.39 26.43 -29.30
N PRO A 45 -62.40 25.66 -28.81
CA PRO A 45 -62.38 25.11 -27.46
C PRO A 45 -61.22 24.13 -27.24
N ARG A 46 -60.87 23.31 -28.24
CA ARG A 46 -59.75 22.35 -28.15
C ARG A 46 -58.41 23.07 -28.02
N TYR A 47 -58.22 24.20 -28.71
CA TYR A 47 -57.01 25.01 -28.57
C TYR A 47 -56.95 25.71 -27.20
N LYS A 48 -58.08 26.20 -26.68
CA LYS A 48 -58.14 26.72 -25.30
C LYS A 48 -57.77 25.66 -24.27
N GLU A 49 -58.30 24.46 -24.42
CA GLU A 49 -57.98 23.33 -23.54
C GLU A 49 -56.51 22.93 -23.64
N ALA A 50 -55.96 22.85 -24.86
CA ALA A 50 -54.54 22.56 -25.08
C ALA A 50 -53.63 23.57 -24.36
N VAL A 51 -53.96 24.87 -24.42
CA VAL A 51 -53.22 25.93 -23.70
C VAL A 51 -53.22 25.71 -22.19
N ILE A 52 -54.32 25.21 -21.61
CA ILE A 52 -54.41 24.90 -20.18
C ILE A 52 -53.61 23.64 -19.82
N ASN A 53 -53.56 22.64 -20.71
CA ASN A 53 -52.90 21.35 -20.46
C ASN A 53 -51.38 21.37 -20.70
N ILE A 54 -50.87 22.22 -21.61
CA ILE A 54 -49.42 22.32 -21.90
C ILE A 54 -48.57 22.59 -20.65
N PRO A 55 -48.93 23.53 -19.75
CA PRO A 55 -48.20 23.75 -18.50
C PRO A 55 -48.13 22.51 -17.60
N VAL A 56 -49.21 21.73 -17.51
CA VAL A 56 -49.27 20.50 -16.71
C VAL A 56 -48.30 19.46 -17.28
N GLN A 57 -48.36 19.21 -18.59
CA GLN A 57 -47.44 18.28 -19.26
C GLN A 57 -45.97 18.71 -19.09
N ARG A 58 -45.69 20.02 -19.19
CA ARG A 58 -44.35 20.56 -18.95
C ARG A 58 -43.88 20.30 -17.53
N ALA A 59 -44.75 20.52 -16.54
CA ALA A 59 -44.43 20.26 -15.14
C ALA A 59 -44.17 18.76 -14.88
N ASP A 60 -44.97 17.88 -15.49
CA ASP A 60 -44.81 16.43 -15.36
C ASP A 60 -43.49 15.95 -15.97
N VAL A 61 -43.13 16.41 -17.17
CA VAL A 61 -41.84 16.11 -17.81
C VAL A 61 -40.68 16.63 -16.95
N ASN A 62 -40.76 17.86 -16.45
CA ASN A 62 -39.73 18.41 -15.56
C ASN A 62 -39.59 17.60 -14.28
N LYS A 63 -40.71 17.22 -13.64
CA LYS A 63 -40.72 16.40 -12.44
C LYS A 63 -40.12 15.02 -12.69
N HIS A 64 -40.43 14.40 -13.83
CA HIS A 64 -39.86 13.13 -14.21
C HIS A 64 -38.35 13.22 -14.47
N SER A 65 -37.91 14.24 -15.22
CA SER A 65 -36.49 14.50 -15.47
C SER A 65 -35.70 14.72 -14.17
N GLN A 66 -36.25 15.47 -13.22
CA GLN A 66 -35.62 15.68 -11.91
C GLN A 66 -35.50 14.38 -11.11
N LYS A 67 -36.56 13.56 -11.07
CA LYS A 67 -36.50 12.24 -10.41
C LYS A 67 -35.41 11.34 -10.99
N LEU A 68 -35.29 11.33 -12.33
CA LEU A 68 -34.24 10.57 -13.03
C LEU A 68 -32.85 11.06 -12.66
N LYS A 69 -32.62 12.37 -12.63
CA LYS A 69 -31.33 12.96 -12.21
C LYS A 69 -30.98 12.54 -10.78
N THR A 70 -31.89 12.75 -9.83
CA THR A 70 -31.65 12.38 -8.42
C THR A 70 -31.38 10.89 -8.24
N ALA A 71 -32.08 10.02 -8.99
CA ALA A 71 -31.84 8.58 -8.95
C ALA A 71 -30.45 8.22 -9.50
N LEU A 72 -30.05 8.85 -10.60
CA LEU A 72 -28.73 8.67 -11.21
C LEU A 72 -27.61 9.15 -10.29
N ASP A 73 -27.76 10.33 -9.68
CA ASP A 73 -26.80 10.90 -8.73
C ASP A 73 -26.61 9.95 -7.53
N LYS A 74 -27.71 9.45 -6.96
CA LYS A 74 -27.66 8.49 -5.83
C LYS A 74 -26.97 7.18 -6.20
N GLN A 75 -27.21 6.69 -7.42
CA GLN A 75 -26.53 5.48 -7.90
C GLN A 75 -25.03 5.74 -8.10
N GLY A 76 -24.66 6.91 -8.63
CA GLY A 76 -23.27 7.33 -8.76
C GLY A 76 -22.55 7.36 -7.40
N GLU A 77 -23.16 7.97 -6.39
CA GLU A 77 -22.63 8.01 -5.02
C GLU A 77 -22.43 6.60 -4.43
N THR A 78 -23.39 5.69 -4.69
CA THR A 78 -23.31 4.29 -4.24
C THR A 78 -22.12 3.57 -4.88
N LEU A 79 -21.97 3.72 -6.21
CA LEU A 79 -20.84 3.13 -6.95
C LEU A 79 -19.49 3.69 -6.49
N HIS A 80 -19.39 5.00 -6.25
CA HIS A 80 -18.17 5.60 -5.70
C HIS A 80 -17.81 5.00 -4.34
N THR A 81 -18.80 4.79 -3.47
CA THR A 81 -18.61 4.18 -2.15
C THR A 81 -18.13 2.73 -2.26
N GLU A 82 -18.66 1.95 -3.21
CA GLU A 82 -18.22 0.57 -3.45
C GLU A 82 -16.77 0.52 -3.96
N ILE A 83 -16.43 1.38 -4.93
CA ILE A 83 -15.07 1.50 -5.46
C ILE A 83 -14.09 1.87 -4.35
N ASP A 84 -14.43 2.86 -3.53
CA ASP A 84 -13.58 3.26 -2.39
C ASP A 84 -13.39 2.11 -1.41
N SER A 85 -14.44 1.34 -1.11
CA SER A 85 -14.36 0.17 -0.23
C SER A 85 -13.40 -0.90 -0.76
N ILE A 86 -13.45 -1.18 -2.08
CA ILE A 86 -12.53 -2.12 -2.73
C ILE A 86 -11.09 -1.59 -2.65
N ILE A 87 -10.87 -0.31 -2.96
CA ILE A 87 -9.55 0.33 -2.89
C ILE A 87 -8.97 0.24 -1.47
N GLN A 88 -9.78 0.49 -0.44
CA GLN A 88 -9.33 0.37 0.95
C GLN A 88 -9.00 -1.07 1.33
N GLY A 89 -9.77 -2.05 0.85
CA GLY A 89 -9.43 -3.46 1.02
C GLY A 89 -8.06 -3.78 0.44
N MET A 90 -7.81 -3.37 -0.80
CA MET A 90 -6.51 -3.59 -1.46
C MET A 90 -5.35 -2.88 -0.74
N LYS A 91 -5.58 -1.68 -0.18
CA LYS A 91 -4.57 -0.97 0.63
C LYS A 91 -4.25 -1.75 1.91
N SER A 92 -5.26 -2.25 2.60
CA SER A 92 -5.06 -3.07 3.81
C SER A 92 -4.26 -4.34 3.52
N ASP A 93 -4.54 -5.01 2.39
CA ASP A 93 -3.79 -6.20 1.99
C ASP A 93 -2.31 -5.88 1.73
N ILE A 94 -2.01 -4.72 1.12
CA ILE A 94 -0.65 -4.23 0.91
C ILE A 94 0.02 -3.95 2.25
N ASP A 95 -0.64 -3.23 3.16
CA ASP A 95 -0.11 -2.89 4.48
C ASP A 95 0.19 -4.16 5.32
N ASP A 96 -0.69 -5.17 5.26
CA ASP A 96 -0.50 -6.46 5.94
C ASP A 96 0.70 -7.23 5.37
N MET A 97 0.85 -7.28 4.05
CA MET A 97 2.01 -7.91 3.41
C MET A 97 3.32 -7.19 3.76
N ASP A 98 3.32 -5.85 3.76
CA ASP A 98 4.49 -5.05 4.12
C ASP A 98 4.91 -5.28 5.58
N ALA A 99 3.94 -5.38 6.50
CA ALA A 99 4.21 -5.71 7.90
C ALA A 99 4.83 -7.10 8.05
N GLN A 100 4.31 -8.11 7.33
CA GLN A 100 4.86 -9.47 7.35
C GLN A 100 6.28 -9.54 6.78
N HIS A 101 6.51 -8.92 5.63
CA HIS A 101 7.84 -8.87 5.01
C HIS A 101 8.85 -8.18 5.92
N LYS A 102 8.47 -7.05 6.52
CA LYS A 102 9.34 -6.33 7.47
C LYS A 102 9.69 -7.20 8.68
N ALA A 103 8.70 -7.85 9.30
CA ALA A 103 8.95 -8.73 10.45
C ALA A 103 9.85 -9.92 10.09
N ALA A 104 9.72 -10.48 8.88
CA ALA A 104 10.59 -11.54 8.41
C ALA A 104 12.04 -11.06 8.22
N ILE A 105 12.22 -9.86 7.67
CA ILE A 105 13.54 -9.22 7.52
C ILE A 105 14.16 -8.94 8.89
N ASP A 106 13.41 -8.36 9.83
CA ASP A 106 13.89 -8.07 11.19
C ASP A 106 14.38 -9.35 11.89
N LYS A 107 13.61 -10.44 11.78
CA LYS A 107 13.99 -11.75 12.33
C LYS A 107 15.26 -12.31 11.68
N GLN A 108 15.41 -12.12 10.37
CA GLN A 108 16.62 -12.54 9.66
C GLN A 108 17.84 -11.71 10.08
N GLU A 109 17.66 -10.40 10.26
CA GLU A 109 18.71 -9.51 10.75
C GLU A 109 19.21 -9.94 12.13
N ASP A 110 18.31 -10.25 13.05
CA ASP A 110 18.66 -10.72 14.39
C ASP A 110 19.41 -12.06 14.36
N ALA A 111 18.99 -13.00 13.52
CA ALA A 111 19.68 -14.27 13.34
C ALA A 111 21.10 -14.09 12.78
N ILE A 112 21.28 -13.18 11.83
CA ILE A 112 22.59 -12.85 11.26
C ILE A 112 23.47 -12.19 12.32
N LYS A 113 22.95 -11.22 13.09
CA LYS A 113 23.69 -10.58 14.19
C LYS A 113 24.16 -11.58 15.24
N HIS A 114 23.31 -12.55 15.60
CA HIS A 114 23.68 -13.63 16.51
C HIS A 114 24.83 -14.46 15.94
N THR A 115 24.69 -14.91 14.69
CA THR A 115 25.72 -15.71 14.01
C THR A 115 27.05 -14.97 13.90
N ILE A 116 27.04 -13.66 13.61
CA ILE A 116 28.25 -12.82 13.60
C ILE A 116 28.92 -12.83 14.97
N THR A 117 28.14 -12.76 16.05
CA THR A 117 28.66 -12.79 17.42
C THR A 117 29.34 -14.13 17.72
N GLU A 118 28.71 -15.24 17.34
CA GLU A 118 29.28 -16.59 17.47
C GLU A 118 30.57 -16.75 16.65
N MET A 119 30.57 -16.33 15.38
CA MET A 119 31.75 -16.35 14.52
C MET A 119 32.89 -15.50 15.10
N THR A 120 32.57 -14.33 15.65
CA THR A 120 33.55 -13.46 16.31
C THR A 120 34.21 -14.18 17.49
N GLN A 121 33.42 -14.87 18.31
CA GLN A 121 33.92 -15.66 19.43
C GLN A 121 34.81 -16.81 18.97
N VAL A 122 34.38 -17.57 17.95
CA VAL A 122 35.18 -18.66 17.36
C VAL A 122 36.51 -18.15 16.82
N ILE A 123 36.51 -17.00 16.11
CA ILE A 123 37.75 -16.39 15.61
C ILE A 123 38.70 -16.01 16.75
N LEU A 124 38.17 -15.45 17.85
CA LEU A 124 38.98 -15.11 19.02
C LEU A 124 39.58 -16.36 19.67
N ASP A 125 38.79 -17.42 19.81
CA ASP A 125 39.26 -18.68 20.39
C ASP A 125 40.33 -19.34 19.51
N LEU A 126 40.14 -19.36 18.18
CA LEU A 126 41.15 -19.88 17.25
C LEU A 126 42.44 -19.06 17.26
N LYS A 127 42.35 -17.72 17.33
CA LYS A 127 43.53 -16.86 17.48
C LYS A 127 44.29 -17.17 18.78
N ARG A 128 43.56 -17.37 19.88
CA ARG A 128 44.16 -17.75 21.16
C ARG A 128 44.86 -19.10 21.06
N LEU A 129 44.23 -20.11 20.43
CA LEU A 129 44.83 -21.43 20.24
C LEU A 129 46.10 -21.40 19.39
N LEU A 130 46.10 -20.62 18.31
CA LEU A 130 47.28 -20.46 17.44
C LEU A 130 48.45 -19.76 18.14
N ASP A 131 48.18 -18.90 19.11
CA ASP A 131 49.25 -18.26 19.89
C ASP A 131 49.84 -19.20 20.94
N ILE A 132 49.22 -20.34 21.29
CA ILE A 132 49.77 -21.29 22.27
C ILE A 132 51.01 -21.98 21.71
N LYS A 133 52.13 -21.83 22.41
CA LYS A 133 53.40 -22.49 22.10
C LYS A 133 53.63 -23.75 22.92
N ASP A 134 53.39 -23.67 24.22
CA ASP A 134 53.57 -24.81 25.13
C ASP A 134 52.47 -24.81 26.20
N VAL A 135 52.15 -26.01 26.68
CA VAL A 135 51.05 -26.27 27.60
C VAL A 135 51.46 -27.26 28.69
N CYS A 136 51.16 -26.92 29.94
CA CYS A 136 51.43 -27.79 31.08
C CYS A 136 50.17 -27.94 31.93
N LEU A 137 49.61 -29.16 31.95
CA LEU A 137 48.46 -29.52 32.78
C LEU A 137 48.93 -30.00 34.15
N VAL A 138 48.34 -29.44 35.21
CA VAL A 138 48.64 -29.80 36.60
C VAL A 138 47.34 -30.03 37.35
N SER A 139 46.99 -31.30 37.58
CA SER A 139 45.70 -31.67 38.17
C SER A 139 44.53 -31.09 37.36
N ASP A 140 43.91 -30.00 37.84
CA ASP A 140 42.74 -29.35 37.25
C ASP A 140 43.03 -27.93 36.70
N GLU A 141 44.31 -27.56 36.59
CA GLU A 141 44.74 -26.24 36.12
C GLU A 141 45.70 -26.37 34.92
N LEU A 142 45.60 -25.46 33.96
CA LEU A 142 46.32 -25.47 32.70
C LEU A 142 47.20 -24.22 32.55
N TRP A 143 48.52 -24.40 32.56
CA TRP A 143 49.46 -23.35 32.15
C TRP A 143 49.64 -23.33 30.65
N ILE A 144 49.66 -22.13 30.08
CA ILE A 144 49.81 -21.87 28.65
C ILE A 144 50.83 -20.74 28.48
N CYS A 145 51.80 -20.89 27.58
CA CYS A 145 52.66 -19.79 27.15
C CYS A 145 52.51 -19.51 25.65
N GLY A 146 52.56 -18.23 25.28
CA GLY A 146 52.34 -17.77 23.90
C GLY A 146 53.58 -17.82 23.01
N TYR A 147 53.40 -17.73 21.69
CA TYR A 147 54.49 -17.58 20.70
C TYR A 147 55.04 -16.16 20.65
N ASN A 148 54.16 -15.17 20.85
CA ASN A 148 54.45 -13.76 20.63
C ASN A 148 54.36 -12.90 21.90
N GLU A 149 54.22 -13.53 23.06
CA GLU A 149 54.02 -12.85 24.33
C GLU A 149 55.02 -13.31 25.39
N ASP A 150 55.37 -12.40 26.29
CA ASP A 150 56.21 -12.63 27.47
C ASP A 150 55.39 -13.04 28.70
N ILE A 151 54.13 -13.45 28.49
CA ILE A 151 53.16 -13.80 29.54
C ILE A 151 52.80 -15.28 29.47
N MET A 152 52.90 -15.95 30.61
CA MET A 152 52.35 -17.29 30.85
C MET A 152 51.02 -17.14 31.58
N ARG A 153 50.00 -17.88 31.17
CA ARG A 153 48.64 -17.82 31.74
C ARG A 153 48.21 -19.17 32.30
N LEU A 154 47.51 -19.14 33.42
CA LEU A 154 46.92 -20.29 34.09
C LEU A 154 45.41 -20.23 33.96
N TYR A 155 44.81 -21.28 33.43
CA TYR A 155 43.37 -21.43 33.29
C TYR A 155 42.85 -22.62 34.12
N ASN A 156 41.58 -22.60 34.48
CA ASN A 156 40.89 -23.83 34.90
C ASN A 156 40.44 -24.64 33.68
N LEU A 157 39.97 -25.88 33.90
CA LEU A 157 39.43 -26.73 32.83
C LEU A 157 38.18 -26.15 32.13
N GLN A 158 37.50 -25.18 32.74
CA GLN A 158 36.38 -24.44 32.12
C GLN A 158 36.84 -23.24 31.26
N GLY A 159 38.15 -23.05 31.06
CA GLY A 159 38.69 -21.96 30.23
C GLY A 159 38.71 -20.58 30.89
N LYS A 160 38.39 -20.49 32.18
CA LYS A 160 38.49 -19.24 32.96
C LYS A 160 39.94 -18.98 33.36
N LEU A 161 40.43 -17.78 33.05
CA LEU A 161 41.76 -17.31 33.45
C LEU A 161 41.83 -17.16 34.98
N LEU A 162 42.75 -17.91 35.62
CA LEU A 162 42.99 -17.89 37.07
C LEU A 162 44.16 -16.97 37.45
N ARG A 163 45.22 -16.96 36.65
CA ARG A 163 46.45 -16.20 36.92
C ARG A 163 47.23 -15.94 35.62
N PHE A 164 48.06 -14.91 35.60
CA PHE A 164 49.10 -14.74 34.60
C PHE A 164 50.44 -14.37 35.27
N VAL A 165 51.54 -14.65 34.60
CA VAL A 165 52.91 -14.35 35.04
C VAL A 165 53.69 -13.83 33.84
N GLN A 166 54.21 -12.62 33.94
CA GLN A 166 55.11 -12.05 32.94
C GLN A 166 56.55 -12.52 33.21
N THR A 167 57.33 -12.80 32.18
CA THR A 167 58.75 -13.13 32.32
C THR A 167 59.51 -11.91 32.83
N LYS A 168 60.54 -12.14 33.66
CA LYS A 168 61.35 -11.04 34.22
C LYS A 168 62.16 -10.29 33.15
N SER A 169 62.57 -11.00 32.11
CA SER A 169 63.36 -10.49 31.00
C SER A 169 62.54 -9.69 29.98
N GLY A 170 61.20 -9.82 30.00
CA GLY A 170 60.33 -9.34 28.93
C GLY A 170 60.44 -10.16 27.64
N ASN A 171 61.18 -11.27 27.66
CA ASN A 171 61.32 -12.18 26.51
C ASN A 171 60.27 -13.28 26.56
N ARG A 172 59.97 -13.84 25.38
CA ARG A 172 59.08 -15.00 25.24
C ARG A 172 59.71 -16.27 25.83
N PRO A 173 59.04 -16.96 26.75
CA PRO A 173 59.50 -18.26 27.23
C PRO A 173 59.42 -19.31 26.10
N ARG A 174 60.23 -20.37 26.18
CA ARG A 174 60.21 -21.45 25.20
C ARG A 174 59.40 -22.66 25.65
N ASP A 175 59.74 -23.19 26.80
CA ASP A 175 59.10 -24.37 27.39
C ASP A 175 58.67 -24.03 28.81
N ILE A 176 57.56 -24.61 29.26
CA ILE A 176 57.05 -24.45 30.62
C ILE A 176 56.87 -25.82 31.29
N ALA A 177 57.13 -25.87 32.59
CA ALA A 177 56.89 -27.04 33.40
C ALA A 177 56.44 -26.61 34.80
N VAL A 178 55.80 -27.51 35.53
CA VAL A 178 55.46 -27.27 36.94
C VAL A 178 56.12 -28.33 37.81
N THR A 179 56.74 -27.89 38.90
CA THR A 179 57.41 -28.78 39.85
C THR A 179 56.41 -29.47 40.78
N GLN A 180 56.88 -30.47 41.53
CA GLN A 180 56.08 -31.14 42.57
C GLN A 180 55.53 -30.17 43.64
N ASN A 181 56.22 -29.04 43.87
CA ASN A 181 55.79 -27.99 44.80
C ASN A 181 54.79 -27.00 44.18
N ARG A 182 54.30 -27.27 42.96
CA ARG A 182 53.43 -26.39 42.16
C ARG A 182 54.06 -25.06 41.76
N ASP A 183 55.38 -24.98 41.75
CA ASP A 183 56.10 -23.81 41.21
C ASP A 183 56.20 -23.91 39.69
N LEU A 184 55.85 -22.83 38.99
CA LEU A 184 55.99 -22.72 37.53
C LEU A 184 57.47 -22.51 37.17
N VAL A 185 57.96 -23.26 36.20
CA VAL A 185 59.30 -23.18 35.64
C VAL A 185 59.19 -22.85 34.17
N TYR A 186 60.03 -21.97 33.67
CA TYR A 186 60.09 -21.66 32.24
C TYR A 186 61.52 -21.46 31.75
N THR A 187 61.76 -21.80 30.48
CA THR A 187 63.03 -21.56 29.80
C THR A 187 62.99 -20.23 29.05
N ASP A 188 64.02 -19.40 29.23
CA ASP A 188 64.24 -18.20 28.43
C ASP A 188 65.50 -18.39 27.59
N PRO A 189 65.36 -18.73 26.30
CA PRO A 189 66.50 -19.00 25.44
C PRO A 189 67.29 -17.73 25.08
N GLU A 190 66.66 -16.56 25.07
CA GLU A 190 67.31 -15.29 24.70
C GLU A 190 68.16 -14.77 25.87
N ASP A 191 67.63 -14.87 27.09
CA ASP A 191 68.38 -14.58 28.33
C ASP A 191 69.28 -15.75 28.77
N ARG A 192 69.13 -16.91 28.12
CA ARG A 192 69.83 -18.18 28.42
C ARG A 192 69.65 -18.63 29.88
N SER A 193 68.46 -18.43 30.42
CA SER A 193 68.14 -18.72 31.82
C SER A 193 66.99 -19.72 31.97
N VAL A 194 67.00 -20.43 33.09
CA VAL A 194 65.85 -21.21 33.56
C VAL A 194 65.31 -20.50 34.78
N ASN A 195 64.04 -20.09 34.71
CA ASN A 195 63.41 -19.26 35.71
C ASN A 195 62.38 -20.08 36.48
N VAL A 196 62.36 -19.90 37.80
CA VAL A 196 61.39 -20.54 38.69
C VAL A 196 60.54 -19.45 39.34
N VAL A 197 59.24 -19.55 39.13
CA VAL A 197 58.21 -18.70 39.73
C VAL A 197 57.70 -19.44 40.95
N ARG A 198 58.34 -19.17 42.09
CA ARG A 198 57.91 -19.72 43.38
C ARG A 198 56.64 -19.02 43.84
N GLY A 199 55.70 -19.81 44.37
CA GLY A 199 54.30 -19.44 44.61
C GLY A 199 54.03 -18.00 45.06
N THR A 200 52.85 -17.51 44.67
CA THR A 200 52.12 -16.59 45.53
C THR A 200 50.99 -17.37 46.17
N LYS A 201 51.05 -17.49 47.50
CA LYS A 201 50.00 -18.00 48.38
C LYS A 201 48.59 -17.74 47.82
N LYS A 202 47.77 -18.78 47.70
CA LYS A 202 46.34 -18.69 47.99
C LYS A 202 46.05 -19.63 49.16
N MET A 203 45.82 -19.05 50.33
CA MET A 203 44.80 -19.46 51.29
C MET A 203 44.81 -18.46 52.44
N ALA A 204 43.86 -17.52 52.40
CA ALA A 204 43.20 -17.03 53.60
C ALA A 204 41.71 -17.18 53.32
N LEU A 205 41.19 -18.32 53.76
CA LEU A 205 39.80 -18.57 54.09
C LEU A 205 39.85 -19.32 55.44
N CYS A 206 38.84 -19.05 56.28
CA CYS A 206 38.72 -19.25 57.74
C CYS A 206 39.04 -17.97 58.52
N ALA A 207 38.10 -17.27 59.17
CA ALA A 207 36.66 -17.48 59.36
C ALA A 207 35.95 -16.12 59.45
#